data_AF-A0A820IYK6-F1
#
_entry.id   AF-A0A820IYK6-F1
#
_cell.length_a   1.000
_cell.length_b   1.000
_cell.length_c   1.000
_cell.angle_alpha   90.00
_cell.angle_beta   90.00
_cell.angle_gamma   90.00
#
_symmetry.space_group_name_H-M   'P 1'
#
loop_
_entity.id
_entity.type
_entity.pdbx_description
1 polymer ?
#
loop_
_entity_poly.entity_id
_entity_poly.type
_entity_poly.pdbx_seq_one_letter_code
_entity_poly.pdbx_strand_id
1 'polypeptide(L)'
;SLTFICQHLRLIDSGQHSNLSASIYLCLAELCATLKVYSIAELPSFMPHVLQTYQSDNILRNELLLTSVIACLSKLVRTLCNYLTPYLPSIIKRTCTLLTHPSA
;
A
#
# COMPACT_ATOMS: atom_id res chain seq x y z
N SER A 1 5.18 -16.40 -6.69
CA SER A 1 5.96 -15.15 -6.52
C SER A 1 5.10 -13.95 -6.10
N LEU A 2 3.98 -13.63 -6.76
CA LEU A 2 3.02 -12.61 -6.25
C LEU A 2 2.08 -13.16 -5.16
N THR A 3 1.64 -14.41 -5.32
CA THR A 3 0.72 -15.09 -4.38
C THR A 3 1.29 -15.20 -2.97
N PHE A 4 2.60 -15.41 -2.86
CA PHE A 4 3.32 -15.48 -1.58
C PHE A 4 3.30 -14.14 -0.86
N ILE A 5 3.56 -13.02 -1.55
CA ILE A 5 3.50 -11.68 -0.96
C ILE A 5 2.05 -11.27 -0.66
N CYS A 6 1.07 -11.62 -1.51
CA CYS A 6 -0.35 -11.41 -1.21
C CYS A 6 -0.79 -12.21 0.03
N GLN A 7 -0.26 -13.41 0.22
CA GLN A 7 -0.51 -14.22 1.41
C GLN A 7 0.17 -13.64 2.65
N HIS A 8 1.37 -13.08 2.52
CA HIS A 8 2.04 -12.35 3.61
C HIS A 8 1.36 -11.01 3.94
N LEU A 9 0.79 -10.31 2.96
CA LEU A 9 -0.05 -9.12 3.19
C LEU A 9 -1.31 -9.46 4.01
N ARG A 10 -1.92 -10.63 3.78
CA ARG A 10 -3.02 -11.13 4.64
C ARG A 10 -2.58 -11.42 6.08
N LEU A 11 -1.32 -11.76 6.31
CA LEU A 11 -0.78 -12.03 7.65
C LEU A 11 -0.42 -10.75 8.42
N ILE A 12 -0.23 -9.60 7.74
CA ILE A 12 0.07 -8.31 8.38
C ILE A 12 -1.07 -7.84 9.29
N ASP A 13 -2.31 -8.28 9.04
CA ASP A 13 -3.48 -7.97 9.87
C ASP A 13 -3.36 -8.51 11.32
N SER A 14 -2.36 -9.34 11.60
CA SER A 14 -2.06 -9.87 12.95
C SER A 14 -1.35 -8.89 13.90
N GLY A 15 -1.01 -7.67 13.46
CA GLY A 15 -0.73 -6.53 14.35
C GLY A 15 0.57 -6.54 15.17
N GLN A 16 1.43 -7.56 15.04
CA GLN A 16 2.57 -7.74 15.97
C GLN A 16 3.88 -7.05 15.55
N HIS A 17 4.10 -6.73 14.26
CA HIS A 17 5.37 -6.14 13.81
C HIS A 17 5.20 -5.08 12.70
N SER A 18 5.18 -3.80 13.09
CA SER A 18 5.10 -2.65 12.18
C SER A 18 6.28 -2.56 11.20
N ASN A 19 7.50 -2.87 11.64
CA ASN A 19 8.70 -2.84 10.79
C ASN A 19 8.67 -3.94 9.72
N LEU A 20 8.19 -5.15 10.06
CA LEU A 20 8.02 -6.23 9.10
C LEU A 20 6.98 -5.84 8.04
N SER A 21 5.89 -5.22 8.49
CA SER A 21 4.82 -4.73 7.62
C SER A 21 5.35 -3.70 6.62
N ALA A 22 6.15 -2.73 7.09
CA ALA A 22 6.78 -1.73 6.24
C ALA A 22 7.67 -2.37 5.14
N SER A 23 8.51 -3.33 5.50
CA SER A 23 9.34 -4.07 4.54
C SER A 23 8.51 -4.81 3.50
N ILE A 24 7.39 -5.44 3.88
CA ILE A 24 6.50 -6.14 2.94
C ILE A 24 5.87 -5.16 1.95
N TYR A 25 5.43 -3.97 2.39
CA TYR A 25 4.89 -2.94 1.51
C TYR A 25 5.94 -2.43 0.51
N LEU A 26 7.19 -2.23 0.96
CA LEU A 26 8.29 -1.85 0.08
C LEU A 26 8.63 -2.96 -0.92
N CYS A 27 8.65 -4.23 -0.49
CA CYS A 27 8.84 -5.37 -1.39
C CYS A 27 7.72 -5.48 -2.42
N LEU A 28 6.46 -5.28 -2.03
CA LEU A 28 5.33 -5.24 -2.95
C LEU A 28 5.52 -4.13 -3.99
N ALA A 29 5.96 -2.94 -3.56
CA ALA A 29 6.23 -1.81 -4.45
C ALA A 29 7.28 -2.15 -5.52
N GLU A 30 8.40 -2.76 -5.10
CA GLU A 30 9.48 -3.16 -6.00
C GLU A 30 9.04 -4.27 -6.95
N LEU A 31 8.29 -5.24 -6.43
CA LEU A 31 7.80 -6.35 -7.21
C LEU A 31 6.81 -5.89 -8.29
N CYS A 32 5.87 -5.02 -7.94
CA CYS A 32 4.92 -4.44 -8.89
C CYS A 32 5.65 -3.65 -9.98
N ALA A 33 6.68 -2.87 -9.64
CA ALA A 33 7.49 -2.17 -10.64
C ALA A 33 8.30 -3.11 -11.55
N THR A 34 8.75 -4.24 -11.02
CA THR A 34 9.49 -5.26 -11.78
C THR A 34 8.56 -6.04 -12.72
N LEU A 35 7.40 -6.45 -12.21
CA LEU A 35 6.42 -7.28 -12.94
C LEU A 35 5.51 -6.47 -13.88
N LYS A 36 5.33 -5.16 -13.64
CA LYS A 36 4.49 -4.26 -14.43
C LYS A 36 3.11 -4.87 -14.74
N VAL A 37 2.84 -5.17 -16.01
CA VAL A 37 1.56 -5.68 -16.51
C VAL A 37 1.14 -6.99 -15.82
N TYR A 38 2.09 -7.86 -15.46
CA TYR A 38 1.80 -9.11 -14.76
C TYR A 38 1.23 -8.90 -13.35
N SER A 39 1.46 -7.74 -12.74
CA SER A 39 0.90 -7.41 -11.43
C SER A 39 -0.56 -6.93 -11.48
N ILE A 40 -1.10 -6.62 -12.68
CA ILE A 40 -2.49 -6.19 -12.86
C ILE A 40 -3.47 -7.28 -12.44
N ALA A 41 -3.18 -8.55 -12.78
CA ALA A 41 -4.05 -9.68 -12.45
C ALA A 41 -4.25 -9.84 -10.93
N GLU A 42 -3.24 -9.48 -10.14
CA GLU A 42 -3.26 -9.60 -8.68
C GLU A 42 -3.64 -8.29 -7.97
N LEU A 43 -3.71 -7.16 -8.69
CA LEU A 43 -4.09 -5.86 -8.15
C LEU A 43 -5.38 -5.89 -7.32
N PRO A 44 -6.49 -6.53 -7.77
CA PRO A 44 -7.72 -6.60 -6.98
C PRO A 44 -7.57 -7.36 -5.66
N SER A 45 -6.59 -8.26 -5.56
CA SER A 45 -6.36 -9.09 -4.38
C SER A 45 -5.63 -8.31 -3.27
N PHE A 46 -4.58 -7.55 -3.63
CA PHE A 46 -3.78 -6.84 -2.63
C PHE A 46 -4.20 -5.38 -2.41
N MET A 47 -4.77 -4.70 -3.41
CA MET A 47 -5.10 -3.27 -3.30
C MET A 47 -6.06 -2.93 -2.15
N PRO A 48 -7.10 -3.75 -1.85
CA PRO A 48 -7.96 -3.51 -0.70
C PRO A 48 -7.20 -3.50 0.63
N HIS A 49 -6.21 -4.37 0.80
CA HIS A 49 -5.40 -4.47 2.01
C HIS A 49 -4.48 -3.26 2.18
N VAL A 50 -3.88 -2.80 1.07
CA VAL A 50 -3.07 -1.57 1.04
C VAL A 50 -3.92 -0.37 1.45
N LEU A 51 -5.13 -0.26 0.88
CA LEU A 51 -6.05 0.84 1.19
C LEU A 51 -6.56 0.79 2.64
N GLN A 52 -6.92 -0.39 3.15
CA GLN A 52 -7.35 -0.56 4.53
C GLN A 52 -6.26 -0.10 5.50
N THR A 53 -5.01 -0.48 5.25
CA THR A 53 -3.87 -0.06 6.08
C THR A 53 -3.64 1.45 5.97
N TYR A 54 -3.69 2.00 4.76
CA TYR A 54 -3.51 3.44 4.52
C TYR A 54 -4.62 4.31 5.14
N GLN A 55 -5.85 3.80 5.17
CA GLN A 55 -7.01 4.47 5.74
C GLN A 55 -7.10 4.31 7.26
N SER A 56 -6.40 3.35 7.85
CA SER A 56 -6.34 3.15 9.30
C SER A 56 -5.62 4.32 9.97
N ASP A 57 -6.15 4.86 11.07
CA ASP A 57 -5.49 5.93 11.83
C ASP A 57 -4.29 5.42 12.65
N ASN A 58 -4.18 4.09 12.84
CA ASN A 58 -3.01 3.50 13.48
C ASN A 58 -1.72 3.70 12.68
N ILE A 59 -1.82 3.91 11.36
CA ILE A 59 -0.65 4.14 10.50
C ILE A 59 0.08 5.44 10.86
N LEU A 60 -0.63 6.43 11.42
CA LEU A 60 -0.06 7.72 11.83
C LEU A 60 0.91 7.56 13.00
N ARG A 61 0.73 6.54 13.83
CA ARG A 61 1.62 6.25 14.97
C ARG A 61 2.94 5.63 14.56
N ASN A 62 3.10 5.28 13.28
CA ASN A 62 4.30 4.63 12.77
C ASN A 62 4.74 5.26 11.44
N GLU A 63 5.63 6.25 11.53
CA GLU A 63 6.16 6.99 10.38
C GLU A 63 6.78 6.06 9.31
N LEU A 64 7.46 5.00 9.74
CA LEU A 64 8.07 4.04 8.82
C LEU A 64 7.01 3.28 8.01
N LEU A 65 5.95 2.81 8.67
CA LEU A 65 4.82 2.15 8.03
C LEU A 65 4.07 3.12 7.10
N LEU A 66 3.85 4.36 7.55
CA LEU A 66 3.23 5.39 6.73
C LEU A 66 4.05 5.67 5.47
N THR A 67 5.36 5.91 5.62
CA THR A 67 6.26 6.23 4.50
C THR A 67 6.37 5.06 3.52
N SER A 68 6.44 3.83 4.02
CA SER A 68 6.49 2.63 3.18
C SER A 68 5.19 2.39 2.41
N VAL A 69 4.02 2.59 3.02
CA VAL A 69 2.73 2.48 2.33
C VAL A 69 2.57 3.60 1.30
N ILE A 70 2.96 4.84 1.61
CA ILE A 70 2.96 5.96 0.66
C ILE A 70 3.90 5.68 -0.52
N ALA A 71 5.11 5.18 -0.25
CA ALA A 71 6.07 4.81 -1.29
C ALA A 71 5.52 3.67 -2.17
N CYS A 72 4.86 2.68 -1.56
CA CYS A 72 4.20 1.60 -2.27
C CYS A 72 3.09 2.13 -3.20
N LEU A 73 2.16 2.92 -2.67
CA LEU A 73 1.09 3.55 -3.45
C LEU A 73 1.64 4.42 -4.59
N SER A 74 2.68 5.21 -4.32
CA SER A 74 3.32 6.06 -5.34
C SER A 74 3.90 5.24 -6.49
N LYS A 75 4.52 4.10 -6.18
CA LYS A 75 5.09 3.20 -7.18
C LYS A 75 4.01 2.44 -7.95
N LEU A 76 2.92 2.05 -7.29
CA LEU A 76 1.73 1.49 -7.93
C LEU A 76 1.09 2.48 -8.88
N VAL A 77 0.86 3.73 -8.47
CA VAL A 77 0.31 4.80 -9.33
C VAL A 77 1.18 4.99 -10.57
N ARG A 78 2.51 5.02 -10.42
CA ARG A 78 3.42 5.16 -11.57
C ARG A 78 3.43 3.96 -12.51
N THR A 79 3.19 2.75 -11.99
CA THR A 79 3.29 1.51 -12.78
C THR A 79 1.94 1.09 -13.38
N LEU A 80 0.84 1.37 -12.67
CA LEU A 80 -0.49 0.83 -12.91
C LEU A 80 -1.57 1.93 -13.00
N CYS A 81 -1.18 3.18 -13.31
CA CYS A 81 -2.07 4.35 -13.30
C CYS A 81 -3.44 4.09 -13.94
N ASN A 82 -3.46 3.48 -15.13
CA ASN A 82 -4.67 3.21 -15.90
C ASN A 82 -5.63 2.22 -15.23
N TYR A 83 -5.14 1.38 -14.31
CA TYR A 83 -5.90 0.36 -13.60
C TYR A 83 -6.26 0.78 -12.16
N LEU A 84 -5.77 1.94 -11.72
CA LEU A 84 -6.02 2.48 -10.38
C LEU A 84 -7.20 3.45 -10.29
N THR A 85 -7.86 3.75 -11.42
CA THR A 85 -9.06 4.61 -11.49
C THR A 85 -10.10 4.35 -10.39
N PRO A 86 -10.50 3.10 -10.07
CA PRO A 86 -11.49 2.86 -9.01
C PRO A 86 -10.98 3.18 -7.60
N TYR A 87 -9.65 3.20 -7.39
CA TYR A 87 -9.03 3.43 -6.08
C TYR A 87 -8.54 4.88 -5.91
N LEU A 88 -8.40 5.61 -7.01
CA LEU A 88 -7.87 6.97 -7.07
C LEU A 88 -8.60 7.95 -6.13
N PRO A 89 -9.94 7.98 -6.06
CA PRO A 89 -10.65 8.91 -5.17
C PRO A 89 -10.32 8.66 -3.70
N SER A 90 -10.24 7.39 -3.29
CA SER A 90 -9.91 6.99 -1.92
C SER A 90 -8.47 7.36 -1.54
N ILE A 91 -7.53 7.17 -2.47
CA ILE A 91 -6.13 7.55 -2.28
C ILE A 91 -6.05 9.08 -2.13
N ILE A 92 -6.58 9.84 -3.09
CA ILE A 92 -6.50 11.31 -3.09
C ILE A 92 -7.13 11.88 -1.82
N LYS A 93 -8.33 11.43 -1.44
CA LYS A 93 -9.02 11.92 -0.24
C LYS A 93 -8.15 11.73 1.00
N ARG A 94 -7.59 10.54 1.22
CA ARG A 94 -6.76 10.26 2.39
C ARG A 94 -5.43 11.01 2.34
N THR A 95 -4.77 11.11 1.17
CA THR A 95 -3.55 11.91 1.01
C THR A 95 -3.80 13.38 1.35
N CYS A 96 -4.91 13.96 0.87
CA CYS A 96 -5.29 15.33 1.19
C CYS A 96 -5.54 15.52 2.69
N THR A 97 -6.20 14.56 3.36
CA THR A 97 -6.38 14.60 4.81
C THR A 97 -5.05 14.56 5.56
N LEU A 98 -4.12 13.69 5.15
CA LEU A 98 -2.79 13.60 5.77
C LEU A 98 -1.98 14.90 5.58
N LEU A 99 -2.07 15.53 4.40
CA LEU A 99 -1.39 16.80 4.12
C LEU A 99 -1.99 17.98 4.88
N THR A 100 -3.30 17.96 5.15
CA THR A 100 -4.00 19.04 5.86
C THR A 100 -3.93 18.91 7.39
N HIS A 101 -3.62 17.71 7.91
CA HIS A 101 -3.36 17.46 9.33
C HIS A 101 -1.91 16.99 9.57
N PRO A 102 -0.91 17.90 9.58
CA PRO A 102 0.49 17.56 9.82
C PRO A 102 0.84 17.30 11.31
N SER A 103 -0.16 17.12 12.18
CA SER A 103 0.02 16.97 13.64
C SER A 103 -0.46 15.60 14.11
N ALA A 104 0.42 14.61 13.97
CA ALA A 104 0.52 13.44 14.83
C ALA A 104 1.98 13.27 15.18
#